data_AF-A0A3B3Y7J0-F1
#
_entry.id   AF-A0A3B3Y7J0-F1
#
_cell.length_a   1.000
_cell.length_b   1.000
_cell.length_c   1.000
_cell.angle_alpha   90.00
_cell.angle_beta   90.00
_cell.angle_gamma   90.00
#
_symmetry.space_group_name_H-M   'P 1'
#
loop_
_entity.id
_entity.type
_entity.pdbx_description
1 polymer ?
#
loop_
_entity_poly.entity_id
_entity_poly.type
_entity_poly.pdbx_seq_one_letter_code
_entity_poly.pdbx_strand_id
1 'polypeptide(L)'
;VYVKSDSSIDEAEGVSKFLTETTAQWKNLALEVRSVRSMLEEVICNWEKYSSTVASLQAWLEDAEQMLNKSEGAKRDFFRNLSHWIQQHMDMNDAGNFLIETCDETVSRDLKQQLLLLNGRWRELFVKVKHYARADEVDKLRQDYQDGINTLKMFMDATNEKMTAPVQVSFLNVRAFVQDVEEIKHKVPAMEAASKAASRTAQLLTKDTPQEEISQMMAVMASIKEQLSKVRERCLPLLRESQSLLPPLEEMERNITGFYQALEKASRITSTTDSEGPVDFKQKCQELATFTHSCKKCLTVIERNHQTIQKVMSTSKTLQHMDMSLLQKRVADLQTSSQNMIKESTEWRKHVEANSSLMKRFDESRVELEKVLKMAQSCLTERGNPEELLKKHTEFFGQLDQRILNSFLKACDELTDILPEQEQQSLQETVRKLHKHWKVG
;
A
#
# COMPACT_ATOMS: atom_id res chain seq x y z
N VAL A 1 30.36 -93.91 75.63
CA VAL A 1 29.46 -93.58 74.49
C VAL A 1 29.19 -92.09 74.57
N TYR A 2 29.48 -91.37 73.46
CA TYR A 2 29.50 -89.89 73.31
C TYR A 2 30.56 -89.21 74.18
N VAL A 3 31.63 -88.60 73.64
CA VAL A 3 31.66 -87.38 72.84
C VAL A 3 32.85 -87.44 71.88
N LYS A 4 32.61 -87.66 70.58
CA LYS A 4 33.65 -87.48 69.53
C LYS A 4 33.11 -86.72 68.32
N SER A 5 31.97 -86.06 68.51
CA SER A 5 31.28 -85.23 67.52
C SER A 5 31.36 -83.74 67.85
N ASP A 6 31.39 -83.36 69.13
CA ASP A 6 31.37 -81.94 69.53
C ASP A 6 32.72 -81.23 69.31
N SER A 7 33.85 -81.92 69.50
CA SER A 7 35.19 -81.34 69.26
C SER A 7 35.46 -81.08 67.77
N SER A 8 34.84 -81.84 66.87
CA SER A 8 34.93 -81.67 65.41
C SER A 8 34.05 -80.50 64.93
N ILE A 9 32.90 -80.29 65.57
CA ILE A 9 31.99 -79.17 65.28
C ILE A 9 32.62 -77.85 65.72
N ASP A 10 33.23 -77.81 66.91
CA ASP A 10 33.89 -76.62 67.47
C ASP A 10 35.17 -76.24 66.67
N GLU A 11 35.94 -77.23 66.21
CA GLU A 11 37.05 -77.02 65.26
C GLU A 11 36.54 -76.54 63.88
N ALA A 12 35.45 -77.11 63.37
CA ALA A 12 34.85 -76.69 62.10
C ALA A 12 34.25 -75.27 62.17
N GLU A 13 33.67 -74.90 63.31
CA GLU A 13 33.15 -73.56 63.59
C GLU A 13 34.28 -72.54 63.75
N GLY A 14 35.38 -72.91 64.42
CA GLY A 14 36.60 -72.11 64.51
C GLY A 14 37.27 -71.89 63.14
N VAL A 15 37.36 -72.93 62.30
CA VAL A 15 37.85 -72.83 60.92
C VAL A 15 36.91 -71.98 60.05
N SER A 16 35.59 -72.14 60.20
CA SER A 16 34.59 -71.34 59.49
C SER A 16 34.67 -69.86 59.86
N LYS A 17 34.84 -69.54 61.15
CA LYS A 17 35.04 -68.18 61.65
C LYS A 17 36.33 -67.55 61.12
N PHE A 18 37.45 -68.27 61.19
CA PHE A 18 38.72 -67.82 60.63
C PHE A 18 38.65 -67.58 59.11
N LEU A 19 38.01 -68.48 58.37
CA LEU A 19 37.79 -68.32 56.92
C LEU A 19 36.92 -67.10 56.61
N THR A 20 35.88 -66.85 57.41
CA THR A 20 34.99 -65.69 57.25
C THR A 20 35.71 -64.38 57.56
N GLU A 21 36.49 -64.33 58.64
CA GLU A 21 37.31 -63.18 59.02
C GLU A 21 38.40 -62.89 57.98
N THR A 22 39.11 -63.92 57.51
CA THR A 22 40.13 -63.80 56.46
C THR A 22 39.50 -63.32 55.14
N THR A 23 38.30 -63.83 54.79
CA THR A 23 37.56 -63.38 53.60
C THR A 23 37.12 -61.92 53.73
N ALA A 24 36.70 -61.48 54.91
CA ALA A 24 36.35 -60.09 55.17
C ALA A 24 37.56 -59.17 55.10
N GLN A 25 38.69 -59.57 55.69
CA GLN A 25 39.96 -58.84 55.59
C GLN A 25 40.44 -58.74 54.14
N TRP A 26 40.36 -59.83 53.37
CA TRP A 26 40.69 -59.82 51.95
C TRP A 26 39.78 -58.87 51.15
N LYS A 27 38.46 -58.89 51.41
CA LYS A 27 37.52 -57.96 50.78
C LYS A 27 37.84 -56.50 51.11
N ASN A 28 38.14 -56.19 52.37
CA ASN A 28 38.51 -54.85 52.81
C ASN A 28 39.81 -54.39 52.16
N LEU A 29 40.86 -55.21 52.18
CA LEU A 29 42.13 -54.91 51.52
C LEU A 29 41.95 -54.72 50.00
N ALA A 30 41.13 -55.56 49.35
CA ALA A 30 40.84 -55.42 47.92
C ALA A 30 40.02 -54.15 47.60
N LEU A 31 39.17 -53.69 48.52
CA LEU A 31 38.50 -52.39 48.41
C LEU A 31 39.50 -51.23 48.59
N GLU A 32 40.37 -51.29 49.59
CA GLU A 32 41.41 -50.29 49.83
C GLU A 32 42.37 -50.18 48.64
N VAL A 33 42.89 -51.29 48.13
CA VAL A 33 43.78 -51.31 46.95
C VAL A 33 43.09 -50.68 45.73
N ARG A 34 41.80 -50.95 45.51
CA ARG A 34 41.05 -50.34 44.41
C ARG A 34 40.83 -48.84 44.63
N SER A 35 40.58 -48.43 45.86
CA SER A 35 40.41 -47.02 46.24
C SER A 35 41.72 -46.24 46.03
N VAL A 36 42.84 -46.76 46.54
CA VAL A 36 44.18 -46.18 46.33
C VAL A 36 44.51 -46.11 44.85
N ARG A 37 44.22 -47.17 44.08
CA ARG A 37 44.41 -47.16 42.63
C ARG A 37 43.60 -46.04 41.96
N SER A 38 42.31 -45.91 42.28
CA SER A 38 41.45 -44.87 41.74
C SER A 38 41.98 -43.47 42.08
N MET A 39 42.44 -43.26 43.32
CA MET A 39 43.04 -42.00 43.75
C MET A 39 44.33 -41.70 43.00
N LEU A 40 45.21 -42.68 42.78
CA LEU A 40 46.44 -42.50 42.01
C LEU A 40 46.15 -42.21 40.54
N GLU A 41 45.15 -42.84 39.93
CA GLU A 41 44.68 -42.55 38.58
C GLU A 41 44.18 -41.08 38.48
N GLU A 42 43.48 -40.59 39.49
CA GLU A 42 43.02 -39.20 39.58
C GLU A 42 44.19 -38.20 39.78
N VAL A 43 45.18 -38.55 40.60
CA VAL A 43 46.42 -37.75 40.76
C VAL A 43 47.17 -37.64 39.44
N ILE A 44 47.33 -38.74 38.69
CA ILE A 44 47.99 -38.72 37.37
C ILE A 44 47.23 -37.81 36.39
N CYS A 45 45.91 -37.96 36.32
CA CYS A 45 45.06 -37.14 35.46
C CYS A 45 45.18 -35.64 35.80
N ASN A 46 45.16 -35.29 37.09
CA ASN A 46 45.36 -33.91 37.53
C ASN A 46 46.78 -33.41 37.23
N TRP A 47 47.81 -34.26 37.34
CA TRP A 47 49.19 -33.90 37.01
C TRP A 47 49.36 -33.59 35.52
N GLU A 48 48.74 -34.38 34.65
CA GLU A 48 48.71 -34.13 33.20
C GLU A 48 47.97 -32.83 32.87
N LYS A 49 46.80 -32.61 33.49
CA LYS A 49 46.01 -31.38 33.32
C LYS A 49 46.77 -30.15 33.83
N TYR A 50 47.35 -30.23 35.01
CA TYR A 50 48.13 -29.13 35.60
C TYR A 50 49.38 -28.81 34.75
N SER A 51 50.17 -29.82 34.40
CA SER A 51 51.41 -29.62 33.63
C SER A 51 51.13 -29.01 32.25
N SER A 52 50.09 -29.50 31.56
CA SER A 52 49.71 -28.98 30.25
C SER A 52 49.14 -27.55 30.32
N THR A 53 48.26 -27.26 31.28
CA THR A 53 47.67 -25.91 31.47
C THR A 53 48.70 -24.89 31.93
N VAL A 54 49.64 -25.26 32.80
CA VAL A 54 50.75 -24.38 33.21
C VAL A 54 51.63 -24.01 32.02
N ALA A 55 52.02 -25.01 31.21
CA ALA A 55 52.89 -24.77 30.06
C ALA A 55 52.24 -23.84 29.03
N SER A 56 50.96 -24.08 28.71
CA SER A 56 50.22 -23.24 27.76
C SER A 56 49.98 -21.83 28.31
N LEU A 57 49.58 -21.71 29.58
CA LEU A 57 49.29 -20.42 30.21
C LEU A 57 50.55 -19.57 30.39
N GLN A 58 51.70 -20.18 30.71
CA GLN A 58 52.98 -19.48 30.81
C GLN A 58 53.39 -18.84 29.47
N ALA A 59 53.37 -19.63 28.39
CA ALA A 59 53.70 -19.14 27.06
C ALA A 59 52.76 -18.00 26.66
N TRP A 60 51.45 -18.17 26.90
CA TRP A 60 50.48 -17.12 26.59
C TRP A 60 50.65 -15.86 27.44
N LEU A 61 50.98 -15.98 28.74
CA LEU A 61 51.22 -14.82 29.61
C LEU A 61 52.40 -13.97 29.13
N GLU A 62 53.47 -14.61 28.66
CA GLU A 62 54.64 -13.91 28.10
C GLU A 62 54.28 -13.11 26.85
N ASP A 63 53.53 -13.72 25.93
CA ASP A 63 53.04 -13.04 24.72
C ASP A 63 52.07 -11.90 25.09
N ALA A 64 51.17 -12.15 26.03
CA ALA A 64 50.17 -11.19 26.48
C ALA A 64 50.79 -9.95 27.13
N GLU A 65 51.79 -10.13 27.97
CA GLU A 65 52.55 -9.05 28.62
C GLU A 65 53.26 -8.17 27.57
N GLN A 66 53.80 -8.76 26.50
CA GLN A 66 54.40 -8.01 25.39
C GLN A 66 53.35 -7.25 24.57
N MET A 67 52.16 -7.82 24.39
CA MET A 67 51.06 -7.20 23.64
C MET A 67 50.53 -5.92 24.31
N LEU A 68 50.67 -5.75 25.63
CA LEU A 68 50.26 -4.54 26.32
C LEU A 68 50.91 -3.25 25.79
N ASN A 69 52.09 -3.36 25.17
CA ASN A 69 52.84 -2.23 24.61
C ASN A 69 52.55 -1.97 23.12
N LYS A 70 51.62 -2.73 22.52
CA LYS A 70 51.23 -2.57 21.12
C LYS A 70 50.04 -1.60 20.96
N SER A 71 49.60 -1.39 19.72
CA SER A 71 48.41 -0.58 19.42
C SER A 71 47.13 -1.24 19.94
N GLU A 72 46.08 -0.43 20.15
CA GLU A 72 44.78 -0.94 20.62
C GLU A 72 44.16 -1.98 19.68
N GLY A 73 44.30 -1.82 18.36
CA GLY A 73 43.82 -2.83 17.40
C GLY A 73 44.50 -4.19 17.60
N ALA A 74 45.81 -4.21 17.76
CA ALA A 74 46.58 -5.44 18.00
C ALA A 74 46.21 -6.11 19.34
N LYS A 75 45.96 -5.32 20.39
CA LYS A 75 45.48 -5.84 21.68
C LYS A 75 44.11 -6.49 21.53
N ARG A 76 43.18 -5.82 20.84
CA ARG A 76 41.82 -6.34 20.61
C ARG A 76 41.85 -7.70 19.91
N ASP A 77 42.66 -7.83 18.87
CA ASP A 77 42.78 -9.08 18.11
C ASP A 77 43.39 -10.21 18.96
N PHE A 78 44.43 -9.91 19.74
CA PHE A 78 45.09 -10.90 20.60
C PHE A 78 44.20 -11.36 21.77
N PHE A 79 43.54 -10.43 22.46
CA PHE A 79 42.71 -10.73 23.64
C PHE A 79 41.29 -11.20 23.30
N ARG A 80 40.96 -11.36 22.02
CA ARG A 80 39.66 -11.87 21.57
C ARG A 80 39.27 -13.21 22.22
N ASN A 81 40.26 -14.09 22.42
CA ASN A 81 40.09 -15.40 23.04
C ASN A 81 40.36 -15.39 24.56
N LEU A 82 40.30 -14.23 25.24
CA LEU A 82 40.61 -14.13 26.68
C LEU A 82 39.70 -15.04 27.54
N SER A 83 38.47 -15.30 27.13
CA SER A 83 37.54 -16.23 27.81
C SER A 83 38.10 -17.65 27.91
N HIS A 84 38.77 -18.15 26.86
CA HIS A 84 39.44 -19.44 26.88
C HIS A 84 40.56 -19.47 27.93
N TRP A 85 41.35 -18.41 28.02
CA TRP A 85 42.45 -18.31 28.97
C TRP A 85 41.99 -18.13 30.43
N ILE A 86 40.84 -17.47 30.65
CA ILE A 86 40.19 -17.44 31.97
C ILE A 86 39.86 -18.86 32.42
N GLN A 87 39.33 -19.69 31.51
CA GLN A 87 39.02 -21.09 31.79
C GLN A 87 40.29 -21.92 32.04
N GLN A 88 41.33 -21.77 31.22
CA GLN A 88 42.62 -22.45 31.43
C GLN A 88 43.26 -22.09 32.78
N HIS A 89 43.18 -20.82 33.18
CA HIS A 89 43.65 -20.38 34.50
C HIS A 89 42.83 -21.00 35.65
N MET A 90 41.51 -21.14 35.50
CA MET A 90 40.67 -21.84 36.48
C MET A 90 41.03 -23.32 36.57
N ASP A 91 41.12 -23.99 35.42
CA ASP A 91 41.49 -25.40 35.30
C ASP A 91 42.86 -25.73 35.91
N MET A 92 43.84 -24.83 35.72
CA MET A 92 45.16 -24.90 36.34
C MET A 92 45.07 -24.81 37.87
N ASN A 93 44.29 -23.86 38.39
CA ASN A 93 44.13 -23.68 39.82
C ASN A 93 43.43 -24.87 40.48
N ASP A 94 42.37 -25.40 39.86
CA ASP A 94 41.62 -26.54 40.39
C ASP A 94 42.50 -27.79 40.44
N ALA A 95 43.21 -28.09 39.35
CA ALA A 95 44.14 -29.22 39.32
C ALA A 95 45.26 -29.01 40.35
N GLY A 96 45.91 -27.84 40.35
CA GLY A 96 47.02 -27.55 41.26
C GLY A 96 46.63 -27.61 42.74
N ASN A 97 45.43 -27.16 43.10
CA ASN A 97 44.91 -27.27 44.47
C ASN A 97 44.65 -28.73 44.87
N PHE A 98 44.06 -29.55 43.99
CA PHE A 98 43.89 -30.99 44.23
C PHE A 98 45.22 -31.68 44.51
N LEU A 99 46.25 -31.33 43.73
CA LEU A 99 47.57 -31.93 43.84
C LEU A 99 48.31 -31.48 45.10
N ILE A 100 48.14 -30.23 45.50
CA ILE A 100 48.65 -29.72 46.78
C ILE A 100 48.07 -30.50 47.98
N GLU A 101 46.80 -30.90 47.89
CA GLU A 101 46.11 -31.64 48.96
C GLU A 101 46.48 -33.12 48.99
N THR A 102 46.90 -33.70 47.87
CA THR A 102 47.09 -35.16 47.71
C THR A 102 48.54 -35.60 47.64
N CYS A 103 49.47 -34.73 47.25
CA CYS A 103 50.91 -35.04 47.21
C CYS A 103 51.61 -34.80 48.55
N ASP A 104 52.85 -35.27 48.67
CA ASP A 104 53.67 -35.06 49.86
C ASP A 104 54.09 -33.58 50.05
N GLU A 105 54.50 -33.23 51.26
CA GLU A 105 54.78 -31.84 51.64
C GLU A 105 55.78 -31.12 50.74
N THR A 106 56.75 -31.84 50.17
CA THR A 106 57.77 -31.21 49.32
C THR A 106 57.18 -30.81 47.97
N VAL A 107 56.46 -31.72 47.32
CA VAL A 107 55.76 -31.48 46.06
C VAL A 107 54.68 -30.40 46.24
N SER A 108 53.91 -30.48 47.34
CA SER A 108 52.87 -29.51 47.64
C SER A 108 53.43 -28.10 47.90
N ARG A 109 54.61 -27.97 48.48
CA ARG A 109 55.28 -26.67 48.65
C ARG A 109 55.68 -26.08 47.30
N ASP A 110 56.27 -26.90 46.42
CA ASP A 110 56.74 -26.43 45.11
C ASP A 110 55.57 -26.01 44.21
N LEU A 111 54.46 -26.77 44.22
CA LEU A 111 53.20 -26.40 43.57
C LEU A 111 52.63 -25.07 44.08
N LYS A 112 52.59 -24.89 45.40
CA LYS A 112 52.12 -23.62 46.00
C LYS A 112 52.94 -22.44 45.50
N GLN A 113 54.27 -22.60 45.41
CA GLN A 113 55.14 -21.52 44.93
C GLN A 113 54.89 -21.21 43.45
N GLN A 114 54.73 -22.23 42.60
CA GLN A 114 54.46 -22.04 41.18
C GLN A 114 53.09 -21.39 40.93
N LEU A 115 52.04 -21.86 41.60
CA LEU A 115 50.69 -21.26 41.53
C LEU A 115 50.70 -19.81 42.02
N LEU A 116 51.41 -19.50 43.11
CA LEU A 116 51.51 -18.14 43.62
C LEU A 116 52.08 -17.17 42.58
N LEU A 117 53.15 -17.57 41.89
CA LEU A 117 53.79 -16.76 40.85
C LEU A 117 52.86 -16.58 39.64
N LEU A 118 52.26 -17.67 39.14
CA LEU A 118 51.38 -17.63 37.97
C LEU A 118 50.11 -16.82 38.24
N ASN A 119 49.47 -17.04 39.38
CA ASN A 119 48.29 -16.27 39.79
C ASN A 119 48.63 -14.79 40.01
N GLY A 120 49.85 -14.48 40.46
CA GLY A 120 50.36 -13.12 40.57
C GLY A 120 50.43 -12.41 39.21
N ARG A 121 51.13 -13.03 38.25
CA ARG A 121 51.25 -12.53 36.86
C ARG A 121 49.89 -12.39 36.19
N TRP A 122 49.07 -13.44 36.26
CA TRP A 122 47.72 -13.43 35.73
C TRP A 122 46.89 -12.28 36.29
N ARG A 123 46.90 -12.06 37.60
CA ARG A 123 46.14 -10.98 38.24
C ARG A 123 46.57 -9.61 37.74
N GLU A 124 47.87 -9.36 37.62
CA GLU A 124 48.38 -8.07 37.15
C GLU A 124 47.98 -7.79 35.69
N LEU A 125 48.10 -8.80 34.82
CA LEU A 125 47.68 -8.70 33.42
C LEU A 125 46.16 -8.54 33.32
N PHE A 126 45.40 -9.41 34.00
CA PHE A 126 43.94 -9.50 33.88
C PHE A 126 43.24 -8.18 34.23
N VAL A 127 43.72 -7.45 35.24
CA VAL A 127 43.16 -6.12 35.57
C VAL A 127 43.23 -5.17 34.37
N LYS A 128 44.29 -5.24 33.57
CA LYS A 128 44.51 -4.40 32.38
C LYS A 128 43.67 -4.86 31.18
N VAL A 129 43.41 -6.16 31.03
CA VAL A 129 42.83 -6.75 29.80
C VAL A 129 41.41 -7.31 29.93
N LYS A 130 40.85 -7.39 31.14
CA LYS A 130 39.52 -7.99 31.42
C LYS A 130 38.37 -7.45 30.57
N HIS A 131 38.47 -6.21 30.09
CA HIS A 131 37.43 -5.59 29.25
C HIS A 131 37.37 -6.20 27.86
N TYR A 132 38.47 -6.80 27.36
CA TYR A 132 38.48 -7.50 26.07
C TYR A 132 37.71 -8.82 26.08
N ALA A 133 37.52 -9.45 27.25
CA ALA A 133 36.76 -10.71 27.37
C ALA A 133 35.30 -10.57 26.89
N ARG A 134 34.76 -9.36 26.89
CA ARG A 134 33.41 -9.03 26.40
C ARG A 134 33.44 -8.15 25.15
N ALA A 135 34.60 -7.86 24.56
CA ALA A 135 34.69 -6.92 23.44
C ALA A 135 33.86 -7.37 22.23
N ASP A 136 33.94 -8.65 21.85
CA ASP A 136 33.14 -9.21 20.75
C ASP A 136 31.64 -9.15 21.03
N GLU A 137 31.23 -9.47 22.27
CA GLU A 137 29.82 -9.37 22.68
C GLU A 137 29.31 -7.94 22.62
N VAL A 138 30.12 -6.98 23.12
CA VAL A 138 29.78 -5.56 23.12
C VAL A 138 29.74 -5.02 21.69
N ASP A 139 30.67 -5.39 20.83
CA ASP A 139 30.66 -4.98 19.41
C ASP A 139 29.45 -5.55 18.67
N LYS A 140 29.07 -6.81 18.94
CA LYS A 140 27.83 -7.40 18.43
C LYS A 140 26.60 -6.65 18.94
N LEU A 141 26.53 -6.34 20.23
CA LEU A 141 25.44 -5.55 20.80
C LEU A 141 25.35 -4.14 20.18
N ARG A 142 26.49 -3.49 19.92
CA ARG A 142 26.53 -2.19 19.22
C ARG A 142 25.98 -2.31 17.80
N GLN A 143 26.36 -3.35 17.07
CA GLN A 143 25.85 -3.62 15.73
C GLN A 143 24.34 -3.88 15.74
N ASP A 144 23.87 -4.77 16.63
CA ASP A 144 22.45 -5.10 16.79
C ASP A 144 21.61 -3.86 17.15
N TYR A 145 22.14 -2.99 18.02
CA TYR A 145 21.52 -1.70 18.34
C TYR A 145 21.44 -0.81 17.10
N GLN A 146 22.56 -0.63 16.38
CA GLN A 146 22.62 0.25 15.21
C GLN A 146 21.68 -0.22 14.10
N ASP A 147 21.62 -1.52 13.83
CA ASP A 147 20.72 -2.12 12.83
C ASP A 147 19.24 -1.95 13.24
N GLY A 148 18.94 -2.11 14.53
CA GLY A 148 17.62 -1.82 15.09
C GLY A 148 17.22 -0.36 14.90
N ILE A 149 18.12 0.59 15.20
CA ILE A 149 17.90 2.03 14.99
C ILE A 149 17.71 2.36 13.52
N ASN A 150 18.55 1.82 12.64
CA ASN A 150 18.47 2.06 11.19
C ASN A 150 17.14 1.59 10.63
N THR A 151 16.70 0.39 11.00
CA THR A 151 15.39 -0.17 10.61
C THR A 151 14.25 0.75 11.05
N LEU A 152 14.29 1.23 12.29
CA LEU A 152 13.28 2.14 12.83
C LEU A 152 13.27 3.49 12.10
N LYS A 153 14.44 4.07 11.82
CA LYS A 153 14.57 5.33 11.07
C LYS A 153 14.03 5.20 9.65
N MET A 154 14.44 4.16 8.92
CA MET A 154 13.94 3.89 7.57
C MET A 154 12.42 3.77 7.53
N PHE A 155 11.82 3.09 8.53
CA PHE A 155 10.37 2.99 8.64
C PHE A 155 9.72 4.35 8.94
N MET A 156 10.30 5.15 9.84
CA MET A 156 9.79 6.50 10.16
C MET A 156 9.84 7.42 8.93
N ASP A 157 10.96 7.43 8.21
CA ASP A 157 11.15 8.29 7.03
C ASP A 157 10.14 7.92 5.94
N ALA A 158 10.03 6.62 5.62
CA ALA A 158 9.06 6.12 4.63
C ALA A 158 7.60 6.39 5.05
N THR A 159 7.29 6.25 6.33
CA THR A 159 5.94 6.55 6.87
C THR A 159 5.63 8.03 6.75
N ASN A 160 6.56 8.89 7.12
CA ASN A 160 6.40 10.33 7.06
C ASN A 160 6.23 10.79 5.60
N GLU A 161 7.05 10.28 4.68
CA GLU A 161 6.91 10.54 3.25
C GLU A 161 5.52 10.15 2.74
N LYS A 162 5.09 8.90 2.96
CA LYS A 162 3.79 8.40 2.50
C LYS A 162 2.60 9.17 3.09
N MET A 163 2.66 9.55 4.38
CA MET A 163 1.54 10.23 5.06
C MET A 163 1.45 11.74 4.82
N THR A 164 2.55 12.36 4.39
CA THR A 164 2.62 13.83 4.18
C THR A 164 2.72 14.24 2.72
N ALA A 165 2.96 13.28 1.81
CA ALA A 165 2.96 13.52 0.39
C ALA A 165 1.60 14.12 -0.06
N PRO A 166 1.60 15.12 -0.95
CA PRO A 166 0.36 15.67 -1.50
C PRO A 166 -0.43 14.62 -2.28
N VAL A 167 -1.71 14.45 -1.96
CA VAL A 167 -2.60 13.48 -2.62
C VAL A 167 -3.71 14.21 -3.37
N GLN A 168 -3.73 14.07 -4.70
CA GLN A 168 -4.83 14.59 -5.51
C GLN A 168 -6.11 13.81 -5.24
N VAL A 169 -7.20 14.48 -4.86
CA VAL A 169 -8.47 13.86 -4.50
C VAL A 169 -9.15 13.28 -5.73
N SER A 170 -8.97 11.97 -5.91
CA SER A 170 -9.64 11.13 -6.91
C SER A 170 -9.90 9.75 -6.30
N PHE A 171 -10.84 8.98 -6.85
CA PHE A 171 -11.15 7.66 -6.31
C PHE A 171 -9.92 6.74 -6.24
N LEU A 172 -9.13 6.68 -7.31
CA LEU A 172 -7.96 5.80 -7.37
C LEU A 172 -6.83 6.25 -6.44
N ASN A 173 -6.53 7.56 -6.39
CA ASN A 173 -5.45 8.08 -5.56
C ASN A 173 -5.78 7.95 -4.07
N VAL A 174 -7.01 8.28 -3.66
CA VAL A 174 -7.44 8.15 -2.26
C VAL A 174 -7.47 6.67 -1.86
N ARG A 175 -7.87 5.77 -2.76
CA ARG A 175 -7.83 4.32 -2.51
C ARG A 175 -6.41 3.81 -2.32
N ALA A 176 -5.47 4.21 -3.16
CA ALA A 176 -4.05 3.84 -3.03
C ALA A 176 -3.48 4.37 -1.69
N PHE A 177 -3.75 5.64 -1.37
CA PHE A 177 -3.34 6.23 -0.10
C PHE A 177 -3.91 5.51 1.13
N VAL A 178 -5.20 5.13 1.08
CA VAL A 178 -5.84 4.32 2.15
C VAL A 178 -5.11 3.00 2.33
N GLN A 179 -4.72 2.32 1.25
CA GLN A 179 -3.94 1.07 1.31
C GLN A 179 -2.56 1.28 1.93
N ASP A 180 -1.86 2.37 1.56
CA ASP A 180 -0.57 2.72 2.16
C ASP A 180 -0.69 2.96 3.67
N VAL A 181 -1.70 3.71 4.11
CA VAL A 181 -1.95 3.99 5.54
C VAL A 181 -2.34 2.70 6.29
N GLU A 182 -3.12 1.81 5.66
CA GLU A 182 -3.43 0.48 6.19
C GLU A 182 -2.16 -0.36 6.37
N GLU A 183 -1.29 -0.42 5.36
CA GLU A 183 -0.02 -1.14 5.43
C GLU A 183 0.85 -0.63 6.59
N ILE A 184 0.96 0.69 6.73
CA ILE A 184 1.70 1.32 7.82
C ILE A 184 1.09 0.91 9.17
N LYS A 185 -0.23 1.02 9.33
CA LYS A 185 -0.93 0.59 10.56
C LYS A 185 -0.62 -0.86 10.93
N HIS A 186 -0.54 -1.77 9.97
CA HIS A 186 -0.21 -3.18 10.23
C HIS A 186 1.26 -3.38 10.63
N LYS A 187 2.19 -2.54 10.14
CA LYS A 187 3.62 -2.60 10.48
C LYS A 187 3.96 -1.95 11.82
N VAL A 188 3.15 -0.99 12.31
CA VAL A 188 3.41 -0.27 13.58
C VAL A 188 3.68 -1.22 14.77
N PRO A 189 2.89 -2.28 15.05
CA PRO A 189 3.15 -3.16 16.19
C PRO A 189 4.52 -3.87 16.12
N ALA A 190 4.95 -4.28 14.93
CA ALA A 190 6.27 -4.88 14.74
C ALA A 190 7.39 -3.86 15.00
N MET A 191 7.20 -2.60 14.58
CA MET A 191 8.15 -1.52 14.83
C MET A 191 8.18 -1.09 16.30
N GLU A 192 7.05 -1.12 17.02
CA GLU A 192 7.02 -0.94 18.48
C GLU A 192 7.81 -2.05 19.19
N ALA A 193 7.70 -3.30 18.73
CA ALA A 193 8.49 -4.41 19.26
C ALA A 193 9.99 -4.24 18.96
N ALA A 194 10.36 -3.82 17.75
CA ALA A 194 11.75 -3.53 17.38
C ALA A 194 12.32 -2.37 18.22
N SER A 195 11.56 -1.30 18.46
CA SER A 195 11.95 -0.20 19.35
C SER A 195 12.20 -0.67 20.79
N LYS A 196 11.34 -1.57 21.32
CA LYS A 196 11.56 -2.18 22.64
C LYS A 196 12.80 -3.06 22.67
N ALA A 197 13.06 -3.83 21.62
CA ALA A 197 14.26 -4.66 21.50
C ALA A 197 15.53 -3.80 21.49
N ALA A 198 15.58 -2.77 20.63
CA ALA A 198 16.67 -1.80 20.58
C ALA A 198 16.89 -1.08 21.94
N SER A 199 15.81 -0.77 22.67
CA SER A 199 15.90 -0.20 24.03
C SER A 199 16.62 -1.14 25.00
N ARG A 200 16.32 -2.45 24.93
CA ARG A 200 16.97 -3.45 25.78
C ARG A 200 18.44 -3.60 25.41
N THR A 201 18.77 -3.63 24.12
CA THR A 201 20.16 -3.68 23.64
C THR A 201 20.95 -2.45 24.11
N ALA A 202 20.36 -1.25 24.02
CA ALA A 202 20.96 -0.02 24.55
C ALA A 202 21.22 -0.10 26.06
N GLN A 203 20.28 -0.64 26.84
CA GLN A 203 20.46 -0.85 28.28
C GLN A 203 21.63 -1.79 28.59
N LEU A 204 21.79 -2.87 27.83
CA LEU A 204 22.93 -3.80 28.01
C LEU A 204 24.27 -3.12 27.71
N LEU A 205 24.31 -2.20 26.74
CA LEU A 205 25.51 -1.45 26.36
C LEU A 205 25.95 -0.39 27.38
N THR A 206 25.07 0.07 28.27
CA THR A 206 25.38 1.17 29.22
C THR A 206 26.59 0.92 30.13
N LYS A 207 26.90 -0.34 30.44
CA LYS A 207 28.04 -0.68 31.31
C LYS A 207 29.39 -0.58 30.60
N ASP A 208 29.38 -0.67 29.27
CA ASP A 208 30.56 -0.86 28.42
C ASP A 208 30.74 0.32 27.44
N THR A 209 30.03 1.44 27.68
CA THR A 209 29.94 2.60 26.77
C THR A 209 30.17 3.92 27.54
N PRO A 210 30.84 4.94 26.95
CA PRO A 210 31.01 6.24 27.58
C PRO A 210 29.68 6.97 27.86
N GLN A 211 29.65 7.76 28.94
CA GLN A 211 28.42 8.46 29.38
C GLN A 211 27.82 9.41 28.32
N GLU A 212 28.67 10.02 27.49
CA GLU A 212 28.22 10.90 26.40
C GLU A 212 27.46 10.12 25.32
N GLU A 213 28.00 8.98 24.88
CA GLU A 213 27.35 8.07 23.93
C GLU A 213 26.05 7.49 24.51
N ILE A 214 26.04 7.12 25.80
CA ILE A 214 24.82 6.67 26.48
C ILE A 214 23.73 7.74 26.41
N SER A 215 24.09 9.00 26.67
CA SER A 215 23.15 10.11 26.64
C SER A 215 22.56 10.31 25.24
N GLN A 216 23.40 10.20 24.19
CA GLN A 216 22.96 10.26 22.80
C GLN A 216 22.03 9.09 22.43
N MET A 217 22.39 7.85 22.79
CA MET A 217 21.58 6.66 22.55
C MET A 217 20.18 6.79 23.18
N MET A 218 20.12 7.27 24.43
CA MET A 218 18.85 7.46 25.14
C MET A 218 17.99 8.56 24.50
N ALA A 219 18.61 9.65 24.03
CA ALA A 219 17.91 10.72 23.31
C ALA A 219 17.31 10.22 21.99
N VAL A 220 18.08 9.44 21.21
CA VAL A 220 17.59 8.82 19.95
C VAL A 220 16.43 7.86 20.24
N MET A 221 16.54 7.02 21.27
CA MET A 221 15.47 6.09 21.64
C MET A 221 14.20 6.81 22.08
N ALA A 222 14.32 7.90 22.85
CA ALA A 222 13.19 8.73 23.25
C ALA A 222 12.50 9.36 22.04
N SER A 223 13.28 9.90 21.10
CA SER A 223 12.77 10.50 19.86
C SER A 223 12.03 9.47 19.00
N ILE A 224 12.62 8.30 18.76
CA ILE A 224 11.97 7.22 17.97
C ILE A 224 10.66 6.78 18.62
N LYS A 225 10.64 6.62 19.95
CA LYS A 225 9.44 6.22 20.67
C LYS A 225 8.32 7.27 20.56
N GLU A 226 8.66 8.55 20.64
CA GLU A 226 7.71 9.66 20.46
C GLU A 226 7.16 9.73 19.03
N GLN A 227 8.01 9.53 18.02
CA GLN A 227 7.57 9.51 16.63
C GLN A 227 6.65 8.31 16.34
N LEU A 228 6.98 7.12 16.86
CA LEU A 228 6.11 5.94 16.76
C LEU A 228 4.74 6.17 17.38
N SER A 229 4.67 6.81 18.56
CA SER A 229 3.38 7.14 19.17
C SER A 229 2.59 8.14 18.33
N LYS A 230 3.24 9.16 17.78
CA LYS A 230 2.59 10.13 16.86
C LYS A 230 2.03 9.45 15.61
N VAL A 231 2.80 8.54 14.99
CA VAL A 231 2.32 7.75 13.84
C VAL A 231 1.08 6.96 14.24
N ARG A 232 1.14 6.21 15.34
CA ARG A 232 0.01 5.40 15.83
C ARG A 232 -1.26 6.23 16.07
N GLU A 233 -1.12 7.39 16.71
CA GLU A 233 -2.23 8.30 17.01
C GLU A 233 -2.84 8.91 15.75
N ARG A 234 -2.02 9.20 14.72
CA ARG A 234 -2.46 9.79 13.46
C ARG A 234 -3.06 8.79 12.47
N CYS A 235 -2.57 7.53 12.47
CA CYS A 235 -2.99 6.49 11.52
C CYS A 235 -4.51 6.29 11.50
N LEU A 236 -5.14 6.13 12.67
CA LEU A 236 -6.55 5.76 12.75
C LEU A 236 -7.51 6.87 12.28
N PRO A 237 -7.36 8.14 12.74
CA PRO A 237 -8.14 9.25 12.20
C PRO A 237 -7.93 9.44 10.70
N LEU A 238 -6.68 9.41 10.24
CA LEU A 238 -6.33 9.62 8.83
C LEU A 238 -6.95 8.56 7.94
N LEU A 239 -6.86 7.30 8.34
CA LEU A 239 -7.47 6.17 7.64
C LEU A 239 -8.99 6.33 7.57
N ARG A 240 -9.65 6.59 8.71
CA ARG A 240 -11.10 6.71 8.80
C ARG A 240 -11.63 7.84 7.93
N GLU A 241 -11.02 9.00 7.99
CA GLU A 241 -11.44 10.16 7.22
C GLU A 241 -11.18 9.97 5.72
N SER A 242 -10.04 9.42 5.33
CA SER A 242 -9.74 9.11 3.93
C SER A 242 -10.68 8.05 3.36
N GLN A 243 -10.98 7.00 4.12
CA GLN A 243 -11.97 5.98 3.73
C GLN A 243 -13.38 6.57 3.55
N SER A 244 -13.76 7.58 4.35
CA SER A 244 -15.06 8.23 4.22
C SER A 244 -15.26 8.97 2.89
N LEU A 245 -14.16 9.31 2.20
CA LEU A 245 -14.19 9.93 0.87
C LEU A 245 -14.44 8.92 -0.25
N LEU A 246 -14.17 7.62 -0.03
CA LEU A 246 -14.25 6.61 -1.09
C LEU A 246 -15.67 6.44 -1.65
N PRO A 247 -16.74 6.27 -0.84
CA PRO A 247 -18.09 6.12 -1.38
C PRO A 247 -18.58 7.29 -2.24
N PRO A 248 -18.45 8.57 -1.82
CA PRO A 248 -18.88 9.68 -2.68
C PRO A 248 -18.01 9.81 -3.94
N LEU A 249 -16.71 9.52 -3.88
CA LEU A 249 -15.81 9.53 -5.04
C LEU A 249 -16.16 8.43 -6.05
N GLU A 250 -16.42 7.21 -5.60
CA GLU A 250 -16.84 6.09 -6.45
C GLU A 250 -18.16 6.40 -7.16
N GLU A 251 -19.13 6.92 -6.41
CA GLU A 251 -20.41 7.33 -6.98
C GLU A 251 -20.24 8.48 -7.99
N MET A 252 -19.32 9.42 -7.74
CA MET A 252 -19.00 10.47 -8.71
C MET A 252 -18.44 9.88 -10.01
N GLU A 253 -17.44 8.98 -9.96
CA GLU A 253 -16.86 8.39 -11.19
C GLU A 253 -17.91 7.65 -12.03
N ARG A 254 -18.80 6.90 -11.37
CA ARG A 254 -19.93 6.24 -12.05
C ARG A 254 -20.87 7.24 -12.73
N ASN A 255 -21.22 8.34 -12.05
CA ASN A 255 -22.09 9.36 -12.62
C ASN A 255 -21.38 10.20 -13.70
N ILE A 256 -20.08 10.42 -13.61
CA ILE A 256 -19.30 11.09 -14.64
C ILE A 256 -19.29 10.26 -15.92
N THR A 257 -19.11 8.95 -15.80
CA THR A 257 -19.22 8.02 -16.95
C THR A 257 -20.60 8.09 -17.58
N GLY A 258 -21.67 8.04 -16.77
CA GLY A 258 -23.04 8.17 -17.25
C GLY A 258 -23.32 9.53 -17.90
N PHE A 259 -22.77 10.62 -17.35
CA PHE A 259 -22.89 11.97 -17.89
C PHE A 259 -22.30 12.06 -19.29
N TYR A 260 -21.07 11.60 -19.49
CA TYR A 260 -20.42 11.66 -20.81
C TYR A 260 -21.11 10.76 -21.84
N GLN A 261 -21.60 9.59 -21.45
CA GLN A 261 -22.38 8.71 -22.33
C GLN A 261 -23.69 9.38 -22.80
N ALA A 262 -24.40 10.06 -21.91
CA ALA A 262 -25.61 10.79 -22.26
C ALA A 262 -25.29 12.04 -23.11
N LEU A 263 -24.21 12.75 -22.79
CA LEU A 263 -23.74 13.91 -23.55
C LEU A 263 -23.39 13.54 -24.99
N GLU A 264 -22.65 12.44 -25.18
CA GLU A 264 -22.29 11.94 -26.51
C GLU A 264 -23.54 11.61 -27.34
N LYS A 265 -24.52 10.90 -26.75
CA LYS A 265 -25.78 10.57 -27.42
C LYS A 265 -26.59 11.82 -27.78
N ALA A 266 -26.66 12.80 -26.89
CA ALA A 266 -27.30 14.08 -27.17
C ALA A 266 -26.60 14.81 -28.33
N SER A 267 -25.27 14.84 -28.32
CA SER A 267 -24.44 15.50 -29.34
C SER A 267 -24.63 14.87 -30.73
N ARG A 268 -24.79 13.53 -30.81
CA ARG A 268 -25.09 12.83 -32.07
C ARG A 268 -26.45 13.23 -32.66
N ILE A 269 -27.45 13.50 -31.81
CA ILE A 269 -28.77 13.98 -32.26
C ILE A 269 -28.66 15.43 -32.73
N THR A 270 -27.98 16.30 -31.98
CA THR A 270 -27.87 17.72 -32.35
C THR A 270 -26.98 17.95 -33.58
N SER A 271 -26.08 17.01 -33.89
CA SER A 271 -25.19 17.08 -35.06
C SER A 271 -25.80 16.51 -36.35
N THR A 272 -26.93 15.81 -36.29
CA THR A 272 -27.57 15.27 -37.49
C THR A 272 -28.47 16.33 -38.14
N THR A 273 -28.15 16.70 -39.38
CA THR A 273 -28.85 17.71 -40.20
C THR A 273 -30.01 17.11 -41.00
N ASP A 274 -30.01 15.78 -41.19
CA ASP A 274 -30.99 15.10 -42.04
C ASP A 274 -32.27 14.78 -41.26
N SER A 275 -33.35 15.45 -41.64
CA SER A 275 -34.69 15.24 -41.08
C SER A 275 -35.49 14.28 -41.96
N GLU A 276 -35.47 12.98 -41.65
CA GLU A 276 -36.35 11.97 -42.26
C GLU A 276 -37.77 12.03 -41.66
N GLY A 277 -38.61 12.95 -42.13
CA GLY A 277 -40.07 12.95 -41.87
C GLY A 277 -40.55 13.23 -40.42
N PRO A 278 -41.87 13.44 -40.21
CA PRO A 278 -42.43 13.95 -38.94
C PRO A 278 -42.39 12.97 -37.74
N VAL A 279 -42.39 11.66 -38.00
CA VAL A 279 -42.42 10.61 -36.97
C VAL A 279 -41.05 10.45 -36.31
N ASP A 280 -39.97 10.53 -37.09
CA ASP A 280 -38.58 10.48 -36.61
C ASP A 280 -38.21 11.73 -35.79
N PHE A 281 -38.71 12.91 -36.18
CA PHE A 281 -38.48 14.15 -35.44
C PHE A 281 -39.01 14.10 -33.99
N LYS A 282 -40.27 13.67 -33.82
CA LYS A 282 -40.88 13.58 -32.49
C LYS A 282 -40.11 12.61 -31.59
N GLN A 283 -39.62 11.51 -32.16
CA GLN A 283 -38.78 10.54 -31.48
C GLN A 283 -37.42 11.14 -31.07
N LYS A 284 -36.69 11.75 -32.01
CA LYS A 284 -35.40 12.43 -31.74
C LYS A 284 -35.53 13.51 -30.67
N CYS A 285 -36.62 14.29 -30.67
CA CYS A 285 -36.91 15.26 -29.60
C CYS A 285 -37.07 14.60 -28.23
N GLN A 286 -37.78 13.48 -28.16
CA GLN A 286 -38.01 12.74 -26.92
C GLN A 286 -36.70 12.10 -26.41
N GLU A 287 -35.89 11.54 -27.31
CA GLU A 287 -34.57 10.98 -26.98
C GLU A 287 -33.61 12.07 -26.48
N LEU A 288 -33.53 13.21 -27.18
CA LEU A 288 -32.71 14.35 -26.77
C LEU A 288 -33.15 14.90 -25.41
N ALA A 289 -34.45 14.99 -25.14
CA ALA A 289 -34.97 15.37 -23.83
C ALA A 289 -34.56 14.37 -22.74
N THR A 290 -34.59 13.07 -23.05
CA THR A 290 -34.18 11.99 -22.14
C THR A 290 -32.70 12.09 -21.81
N PHE A 291 -31.82 12.25 -22.80
CA PHE A 291 -30.38 12.40 -22.58
C PHE A 291 -30.05 13.70 -21.83
N THR A 292 -30.70 14.81 -22.19
CA THR A 292 -30.54 16.09 -21.48
C THR A 292 -30.93 15.94 -20.00
N HIS A 293 -32.03 15.25 -19.71
CA HIS A 293 -32.45 14.98 -18.34
C HIS A 293 -31.48 14.04 -17.60
N SER A 294 -30.98 13.01 -18.29
CA SER A 294 -29.97 12.08 -17.74
C SER A 294 -28.69 12.81 -17.33
N CYS A 295 -28.14 13.67 -18.18
CA CYS A 295 -26.97 14.50 -17.84
C CYS A 295 -27.24 15.38 -16.62
N LYS A 296 -28.40 16.06 -16.55
CA LYS A 296 -28.77 16.88 -15.38
C LYS A 296 -28.80 16.03 -14.10
N LYS A 297 -29.42 14.84 -14.16
CA LYS A 297 -29.49 13.92 -13.03
C LYS A 297 -28.11 13.48 -12.55
N CYS A 298 -27.22 13.08 -13.48
CA CYS A 298 -25.84 12.74 -13.14
C CYS A 298 -25.10 13.92 -12.52
N LEU A 299 -25.23 15.12 -13.09
CA LEU A 299 -24.59 16.33 -12.58
C LEU A 299 -25.05 16.67 -11.15
N THR A 300 -26.36 16.58 -10.86
CA THR A 300 -26.87 16.83 -9.50
C THR A 300 -26.25 15.89 -8.46
N VAL A 301 -26.05 14.60 -8.80
CA VAL A 301 -25.39 13.64 -7.90
C VAL A 301 -23.91 14.00 -7.73
N ILE A 302 -23.22 14.37 -8.81
CA ILE A 302 -21.82 14.80 -8.80
C ILE A 302 -21.64 16.03 -7.89
N GLU A 303 -22.48 17.05 -8.03
CA GLU A 303 -22.44 18.27 -7.23
C GLU A 303 -22.72 17.99 -5.75
N ARG A 304 -23.71 17.15 -5.43
CA ARG A 304 -24.01 16.74 -4.05
C ARG A 304 -22.83 16.04 -3.39
N ASN A 305 -22.19 15.12 -4.10
CA ASN A 305 -21.03 14.39 -3.60
C ASN A 305 -19.81 15.28 -3.48
N HIS A 306 -19.60 16.19 -4.44
CA HIS A 306 -18.56 17.21 -4.37
C HIS A 306 -18.70 18.09 -3.12
N GLN A 307 -19.91 18.57 -2.83
CA GLN A 307 -20.19 19.35 -1.60
C GLN A 307 -19.95 18.52 -0.34
N THR A 308 -20.31 17.24 -0.35
CA THR A 308 -20.07 16.32 0.77
C THR A 308 -18.57 16.18 1.04
N ILE A 309 -17.78 15.94 -0.01
CA ILE A 309 -16.32 15.83 0.07
C ILE A 309 -15.72 17.17 0.53
N GLN A 310 -16.13 18.29 -0.05
CA GLN A 310 -15.67 19.62 0.32
C GLN A 310 -15.95 19.93 1.80
N LYS A 311 -17.11 19.53 2.31
CA LYS A 311 -17.45 19.67 3.74
C LYS A 311 -16.48 18.87 4.61
N VAL A 312 -16.26 17.58 4.31
CA VAL A 312 -15.30 16.73 5.04
C VAL A 312 -13.92 17.38 5.04
N MET A 313 -13.43 17.78 3.87
CA MET A 313 -12.14 18.44 3.67
C MET A 313 -11.99 19.73 4.50
N SER A 314 -13.00 20.61 4.48
CA SER A 314 -12.96 21.89 5.20
C SER A 314 -12.98 21.75 6.73
N THR A 315 -13.60 20.68 7.24
CA THR A 315 -13.72 20.44 8.68
C THR A 315 -12.58 19.59 9.24
N SER A 316 -11.86 18.88 8.38
CA SER A 316 -10.80 17.97 8.77
C SER A 316 -9.50 18.72 9.08
N LYS A 317 -8.87 18.36 10.20
CA LYS A 317 -7.47 18.72 10.48
C LYS A 317 -6.49 17.62 10.04
N THR A 318 -7.01 16.48 9.59
CA THR A 318 -6.23 15.27 9.30
C THR A 318 -5.90 15.17 7.82
N LEU A 319 -6.77 15.67 6.94
CA LEU A 319 -6.66 15.59 5.48
C LEU A 319 -5.90 16.77 4.85
N GLN A 320 -4.99 17.43 5.59
CA GLN A 320 -4.32 18.66 5.15
C GLN A 320 -3.49 18.48 3.87
N HIS A 321 -3.00 17.28 3.61
CA HIS A 321 -2.16 16.95 2.44
C HIS A 321 -2.99 16.61 1.19
N MET A 322 -4.32 16.59 1.28
CA MET A 322 -5.19 16.25 0.16
C MET A 322 -5.53 17.51 -0.65
N ASP A 323 -5.39 17.43 -1.98
CA ASP A 323 -5.65 18.53 -2.92
C ASP A 323 -6.95 18.32 -3.71
N MET A 324 -7.84 19.30 -3.60
CA MET A 324 -9.16 19.32 -4.25
C MET A 324 -9.16 20.02 -5.61
N SER A 325 -8.06 20.66 -6.02
CA SER A 325 -8.00 21.55 -7.18
C SER A 325 -8.47 20.88 -8.49
N LEU A 326 -7.97 19.68 -8.77
CA LEU A 326 -8.34 18.93 -9.98
C LEU A 326 -9.79 18.45 -9.96
N LEU A 327 -10.29 18.01 -8.80
CA LEU A 327 -11.69 17.60 -8.66
C LEU A 327 -12.63 18.78 -8.86
N GLN A 328 -12.31 19.94 -8.26
CA GLN A 328 -13.07 21.18 -8.43
C GLN A 328 -13.12 21.61 -9.90
N LYS A 329 -11.97 21.59 -10.60
CA LYS A 329 -11.91 21.90 -12.02
C LYS A 329 -12.77 20.95 -12.84
N ARG A 330 -12.68 19.64 -12.61
CA ARG A 330 -13.48 18.64 -13.32
C ARG A 330 -14.98 18.85 -13.13
N VAL A 331 -15.41 19.23 -11.92
CA VAL A 331 -16.83 19.56 -11.65
C VAL A 331 -17.27 20.81 -12.43
N ALA A 332 -16.44 21.86 -12.46
CA ALA A 332 -16.74 23.07 -13.23
C ALA A 332 -16.83 22.81 -14.75
N ASP A 333 -15.96 21.95 -15.28
CA ASP A 333 -15.99 21.55 -16.70
C ASP A 333 -17.28 20.77 -17.04
N LEU A 334 -17.74 19.90 -16.13
CA LEU A 334 -19.00 19.16 -16.28
C LEU A 334 -20.22 20.09 -16.22
N GLN A 335 -20.21 21.08 -15.32
CA GLN A 335 -21.25 22.10 -15.23
C GLN A 335 -21.35 22.89 -16.55
N THR A 336 -20.21 23.33 -17.08
CA THR A 336 -20.13 24.06 -18.35
C THR A 336 -20.63 23.20 -19.51
N SER A 337 -20.19 21.94 -19.58
CA SER A 337 -20.62 20.99 -20.62
C SER A 337 -22.13 20.75 -20.59
N SER A 338 -22.73 20.65 -19.41
CA SER A 338 -24.18 20.49 -19.23
C SER A 338 -24.95 21.71 -19.72
N GLN A 339 -24.48 22.92 -19.39
CA GLN A 339 -25.07 24.17 -19.86
C GLN A 339 -25.03 24.30 -21.38
N ASN A 340 -23.88 23.97 -21.99
CA ASN A 340 -23.72 23.99 -23.45
C ASN A 340 -24.67 23.00 -24.14
N MET A 341 -24.74 21.75 -23.66
CA MET A 341 -25.65 20.74 -24.20
C MET A 341 -27.12 21.18 -24.09
N ILE A 342 -27.54 21.78 -22.97
CA ILE A 342 -28.90 22.30 -22.82
C ILE A 342 -29.18 23.39 -23.86
N LYS A 343 -28.23 24.31 -24.04
CA LYS A 343 -28.34 25.39 -25.03
C LYS A 343 -28.46 24.81 -26.46
N GLU A 344 -27.51 23.96 -26.86
CA GLU A 344 -27.49 23.30 -28.17
C GLU A 344 -28.78 22.49 -28.40
N SER A 345 -29.25 21.75 -27.40
CA SER A 345 -30.50 20.99 -27.46
C SER A 345 -31.72 21.88 -27.70
N THR A 346 -31.78 23.05 -27.05
CA THR A 346 -32.87 24.02 -27.27
C THR A 346 -32.79 24.71 -28.62
N GLU A 347 -31.58 25.02 -29.11
CA GLU A 347 -31.36 25.65 -30.41
C GLU A 347 -31.70 24.68 -31.54
N TRP A 348 -31.23 23.43 -31.45
CA TRP A 348 -31.56 22.37 -32.40
C TRP A 348 -33.07 22.14 -32.49
N ARG A 349 -33.78 22.05 -31.35
CA ARG A 349 -35.24 21.88 -31.36
C ARG A 349 -35.95 23.04 -32.08
N LYS A 350 -35.59 24.28 -31.77
CA LYS A 350 -36.17 25.46 -32.42
C LYS A 350 -35.91 25.46 -33.92
N HIS A 351 -34.68 25.11 -34.32
CA HIS A 351 -34.29 25.02 -35.72
C HIS A 351 -35.11 23.97 -36.48
N VAL A 352 -35.24 22.75 -35.92
CA VAL A 352 -36.01 21.70 -36.59
C VAL A 352 -37.52 21.96 -36.58
N GLU A 353 -38.08 22.55 -35.52
CA GLU A 353 -39.49 22.99 -35.50
C GLU A 353 -39.78 24.05 -36.56
N ALA A 354 -38.88 25.03 -36.73
CA ALA A 354 -38.98 26.03 -37.79
C ALA A 354 -38.95 25.36 -39.18
N ASN A 355 -37.99 24.46 -39.42
CA ASN A 355 -37.88 23.71 -40.68
C ASN A 355 -39.11 22.84 -40.96
N SER A 356 -39.65 22.17 -39.94
CA SER A 356 -40.88 21.38 -40.06
C SER A 356 -42.09 22.26 -40.41
N SER A 357 -42.18 23.47 -39.83
CA SER A 357 -43.26 24.42 -40.15
C SER A 357 -43.16 24.96 -41.59
N LEU A 358 -41.95 25.15 -42.11
CA LEU A 358 -41.69 25.52 -43.50
C LEU A 358 -42.13 24.41 -44.45
N MET A 359 -41.71 23.16 -44.18
CA MET A 359 -42.11 21.99 -44.96
C MET A 359 -43.62 21.78 -44.98
N LYS A 360 -44.29 21.94 -43.83
CA LYS A 360 -45.75 21.84 -43.73
C LYS A 360 -46.46 22.93 -44.56
N ARG A 361 -46.00 24.19 -44.50
CA ARG A 361 -46.57 25.28 -45.30
C ARG A 361 -46.38 25.03 -46.79
N PHE A 362 -45.24 24.50 -47.19
CA PHE A 362 -45.00 24.06 -48.57
C PHE A 362 -45.98 22.96 -48.98
N ASP A 363 -46.11 21.88 -48.21
CA ASP A 363 -47.05 20.79 -48.50
C ASP A 363 -48.51 21.27 -48.58
N GLU A 364 -48.97 22.10 -47.64
CA GLU A 364 -50.33 22.65 -47.64
C GLU A 364 -50.57 23.54 -48.87
N SER A 365 -49.63 24.42 -49.21
CA SER A 365 -49.72 25.27 -50.39
C SER A 365 -49.69 24.46 -51.70
N ARG A 366 -48.90 23.37 -51.73
CA ARG A 366 -48.85 22.43 -52.87
C ARG A 366 -50.19 21.76 -53.08
N VAL A 367 -50.79 21.20 -52.01
CA VAL A 367 -52.08 20.50 -52.08
C VAL A 367 -53.20 21.44 -52.53
N GLU A 368 -53.24 22.67 -52.02
CA GLU A 368 -54.26 23.65 -52.45
C GLU A 368 -54.06 24.06 -53.92
N LEU A 369 -52.81 24.27 -54.36
CA LEU A 369 -52.52 24.55 -55.77
C LEU A 369 -52.89 23.37 -56.68
N GLU A 370 -52.55 22.13 -56.31
CA GLU A 370 -52.92 20.92 -57.03
C GLU A 370 -54.44 20.76 -57.15
N LYS A 371 -55.18 21.09 -56.10
CA LYS A 371 -56.65 21.07 -56.09
C LYS A 371 -57.23 22.09 -57.07
N VAL A 372 -56.74 23.33 -57.07
CA VAL A 372 -57.16 24.37 -58.02
C VAL A 372 -56.82 23.97 -59.46
N LEU A 373 -55.61 23.47 -59.70
CA LEU A 373 -55.20 22.99 -61.03
C LEU A 373 -56.07 21.83 -61.51
N LYS A 374 -56.43 20.89 -60.64
CA LYS A 374 -57.33 19.78 -60.97
C LYS A 374 -58.75 20.27 -61.27
N MET A 375 -59.26 21.25 -60.52
CA MET A 375 -60.57 21.87 -60.80
C MET A 375 -60.55 22.62 -62.13
N ALA A 376 -59.48 23.38 -62.41
CA ALA A 376 -59.29 24.09 -63.67
C ALA A 376 -59.23 23.11 -64.86
N GLN A 377 -58.46 22.03 -64.73
CA GLN A 377 -58.38 20.98 -65.74
C GLN A 377 -59.75 20.32 -65.96
N SER A 378 -60.49 20.01 -64.89
CA SER A 378 -61.83 19.42 -64.97
C SER A 378 -62.79 20.35 -65.71
N CYS A 379 -62.77 21.65 -65.39
CA CYS A 379 -63.57 22.69 -66.03
C CYS A 379 -63.25 22.81 -67.53
N LEU A 380 -61.96 22.78 -67.92
CA LEU A 380 -61.52 22.83 -69.32
C LEU A 380 -61.88 21.57 -70.12
N THR A 381 -62.02 20.41 -69.47
CA THR A 381 -62.37 19.15 -70.13
C THR A 381 -63.86 18.83 -70.18
N GLU A 382 -64.70 19.65 -69.50
CA GLU A 382 -66.16 19.50 -69.47
C GLU A 382 -66.75 19.69 -70.89
N ARG A 383 -67.65 18.79 -71.31
CA ARG A 383 -68.30 18.84 -72.64
C ARG A 383 -69.80 19.12 -72.46
N GLY A 384 -70.35 20.04 -73.26
CA GLY A 384 -71.73 20.52 -73.11
C GLY A 384 -72.04 21.69 -74.05
N ASN A 385 -73.09 22.46 -73.73
CA ASN A 385 -73.50 23.64 -74.51
C ASN A 385 -72.40 24.73 -74.48
N PRO A 386 -71.89 25.20 -75.63
CA PRO A 386 -70.83 26.21 -75.70
C PRO A 386 -71.08 27.49 -74.90
N GLU A 387 -72.31 28.02 -74.89
CA GLU A 387 -72.62 29.27 -74.16
C GLU A 387 -72.59 29.07 -72.64
N GLU A 388 -73.06 27.92 -72.16
CA GLU A 388 -73.03 27.58 -70.73
C GLU A 388 -71.61 27.26 -70.25
N LEU A 389 -70.81 26.58 -71.08
CA LEU A 389 -69.39 26.32 -70.81
C LEU A 389 -68.59 27.62 -70.75
N LEU A 390 -68.80 28.52 -71.71
CA LEU A 390 -68.07 29.79 -71.75
C LEU A 390 -68.43 30.69 -70.56
N LYS A 391 -69.71 30.68 -70.13
CA LYS A 391 -70.13 31.34 -68.89
C LYS A 391 -69.46 30.73 -67.65
N LYS A 392 -69.46 29.40 -67.51
CA LYS A 392 -68.79 28.69 -66.41
C LYS A 392 -67.27 28.94 -66.39
N HIS A 393 -66.61 28.91 -67.54
CA HIS A 393 -65.17 29.19 -67.66
C HIS A 393 -64.89 30.63 -67.24
N THR A 394 -65.68 31.60 -67.71
CA THR A 394 -65.52 33.01 -67.35
C THR A 394 -65.74 33.25 -65.85
N GLU A 395 -66.72 32.58 -65.23
CA GLU A 395 -66.96 32.67 -63.79
C GLU A 395 -65.85 32.00 -62.97
N PHE A 396 -65.40 30.80 -63.36
CA PHE A 396 -64.33 30.07 -62.65
C PHE A 396 -62.98 30.78 -62.74
N PHE A 397 -62.53 31.14 -63.94
CA PHE A 397 -61.25 31.83 -64.14
C PHE A 397 -61.30 33.29 -63.68
N GLY A 398 -62.47 33.94 -63.70
CA GLY A 398 -62.67 35.28 -63.12
C GLY A 398 -62.63 35.33 -61.59
N GLN A 399 -62.90 34.20 -60.92
CA GLN A 399 -62.81 34.06 -59.44
C GLN A 399 -61.49 33.44 -58.98
N LEU A 400 -60.56 33.16 -59.89
CA LEU A 400 -59.34 32.46 -59.57
C LEU A 400 -58.40 33.33 -58.73
N ASP A 401 -58.19 32.92 -57.48
CA ASP A 401 -57.44 33.70 -56.51
C ASP A 401 -55.93 33.59 -56.76
N GLN A 402 -55.33 34.65 -57.30
CA GLN A 402 -53.87 34.74 -57.51
C GLN A 402 -53.06 34.58 -56.21
N ARG A 403 -53.67 34.75 -55.03
CA ARG A 403 -53.01 34.53 -53.74
C ARG A 403 -52.60 33.07 -53.54
N ILE A 404 -53.25 32.10 -54.19
CA ILE A 404 -52.94 30.67 -54.05
C ILE A 404 -51.57 30.36 -54.67
N LEU A 405 -51.34 30.81 -55.91
CA LEU A 405 -50.04 30.68 -56.56
C LEU A 405 -48.95 31.46 -55.81
N ASN A 406 -49.23 32.72 -55.46
CA ASN A 406 -48.25 33.55 -54.73
C ASN A 406 -47.84 32.94 -53.39
N SER A 407 -48.77 32.28 -52.68
CA SER A 407 -48.49 31.58 -51.43
C SER A 407 -47.61 30.34 -51.65
N PHE A 408 -47.86 29.56 -52.70
CA PHE A 408 -47.02 28.41 -53.05
C PHE A 408 -45.60 28.82 -53.45
N LEU A 409 -45.45 29.86 -54.28
CA LEU A 409 -44.14 30.39 -54.68
C LEU A 409 -43.34 30.89 -53.49
N LYS A 410 -43.99 31.65 -52.60
CA LYS A 410 -43.37 32.10 -51.35
C LYS A 410 -42.93 30.92 -50.48
N ALA A 411 -43.74 29.87 -50.39
CA ALA A 411 -43.37 28.66 -49.65
C ALA A 411 -42.17 27.93 -50.29
N CYS A 412 -42.05 27.93 -51.62
CA CYS A 412 -40.89 27.37 -52.32
C CYS A 412 -39.60 28.18 -52.09
N ASP A 413 -39.70 29.51 -52.12
CA ASP A 413 -38.57 30.39 -51.85
C ASP A 413 -38.06 30.16 -50.42
N GLU A 414 -38.96 30.16 -49.43
CA GLU A 414 -38.59 29.89 -48.03
C GLU A 414 -38.08 28.45 -47.80
N LEU A 415 -38.48 27.47 -48.63
CA LEU A 415 -37.97 26.09 -48.55
C LEU A 415 -36.58 25.95 -49.17
N THR A 416 -36.24 26.79 -50.15
CA THR A 416 -34.93 26.77 -50.81
C THR A 416 -33.80 27.01 -49.82
N ASP A 417 -34.03 27.83 -48.79
CA ASP A 417 -33.04 28.14 -47.76
C ASP A 417 -32.72 26.96 -46.82
N ILE A 418 -33.55 25.91 -46.79
CA ILE A 418 -33.42 24.77 -45.87
C ILE A 418 -33.16 23.43 -46.55
N LEU A 419 -33.34 23.34 -47.86
CA LEU A 419 -33.14 22.09 -48.61
C LEU A 419 -31.67 21.86 -48.96
N PRO A 420 -31.24 20.60 -49.15
CA PRO A 420 -29.95 20.28 -49.77
C PRO A 420 -29.88 20.81 -51.22
N GLU A 421 -28.69 21.20 -51.69
CA GLU A 421 -28.48 21.76 -53.05
C GLU A 421 -29.09 20.93 -54.18
N GLN A 422 -29.07 19.60 -54.04
CA GLN A 422 -29.64 18.67 -55.03
C GLN A 422 -31.17 18.79 -55.14
N GLU A 423 -31.85 19.00 -54.01
CA GLU A 423 -33.31 19.16 -53.96
C GLU A 423 -33.74 20.59 -54.31
N GLN A 424 -32.91 21.58 -53.97
CA GLN A 424 -33.11 22.98 -54.38
C GLN A 424 -33.21 23.13 -55.90
N GLN A 425 -32.31 22.48 -56.66
CA GLN A 425 -32.32 22.54 -58.14
C GLN A 425 -33.62 21.97 -58.72
N SER A 426 -34.07 20.83 -58.21
CA SER A 426 -35.33 20.18 -58.63
C SER A 426 -36.55 21.05 -58.31
N LEU A 427 -36.59 21.66 -57.13
CA LEU A 427 -37.66 22.57 -56.72
C LEU A 427 -37.70 23.83 -57.60
N GLN A 428 -36.55 24.45 -57.86
CA GLN A 428 -36.45 25.65 -58.70
C GLN A 428 -36.88 25.37 -60.14
N GLU A 429 -36.54 24.21 -60.71
CA GLU A 429 -37.02 23.83 -62.04
C GLU A 429 -38.54 23.66 -62.08
N THR A 430 -39.10 23.05 -61.05
CA THR A 430 -40.55 22.85 -60.92
C THR A 430 -41.27 24.19 -60.83
N VAL A 431 -40.77 25.12 -60.00
CA VAL A 431 -41.27 26.49 -59.89
C VAL A 431 -41.17 27.25 -61.22
N ARG A 432 -40.05 27.15 -61.93
CA ARG A 432 -39.87 27.78 -63.26
C ARG A 432 -40.87 27.25 -64.29
N LYS A 433 -41.10 25.94 -64.32
CA LYS A 433 -42.11 25.32 -65.19
C LYS A 433 -43.51 25.82 -64.84
N LEU A 434 -43.86 25.90 -63.55
CA LEU A 434 -45.15 26.40 -63.08
C LEU A 434 -45.39 27.86 -63.48
N HIS A 435 -44.41 28.74 -63.30
CA HIS A 435 -44.46 30.12 -63.77
C HIS A 435 -44.68 30.24 -65.28
N LYS A 436 -44.04 29.38 -66.08
CA LYS A 436 -44.18 29.39 -67.54
C LYS A 436 -45.59 28.98 -67.98
N HIS A 437 -46.20 28.00 -67.33
CA HIS A 437 -47.56 27.55 -67.67
C HIS A 437 -48.62 28.54 -67.19
N TRP A 438 -48.41 29.19 -66.06
CA TRP A 438 -49.37 30.15 -65.50
C TRP A 438 -49.42 31.50 -66.26
N LYS A 439 -48.32 31.94 -66.88
CA LYS A 439 -48.27 33.17 -67.69
C LYS A 439 -48.84 33.02 -69.11
N VAL A 440 -49.14 31.80 -69.56
CA VAL A 440 -49.52 31.48 -70.95
C VAL A 440 -51.01 31.16 -71.08
N GLY A 441 -51.74 31.03 -69.97
CA GLY A 441 -53.22 31.08 -69.92
C GLY A 441 -53.68 32.46 -69.49
#